data_AF-A0A5J6QNE3-F1
#
_entry.id   AF-A0A5J6QNE3-F1
#
_cell.length_a   1.000
_cell.length_b   1.000
_cell.length_c   1.000
_cell.angle_alpha   90.00
_cell.angle_beta   90.00
_cell.angle_gamma   90.00
#
_symmetry.space_group_name_H-M   'P 1'
#
loop_
_entity.id
_entity.type
_entity.pdbx_description
1 polymer ?
#
loop_
_entity_poly.entity_id
_entity_poly.type
_entity_poly.pdbx_seq_one_letter_code
_entity_poly.pdbx_strand_id
1 'polypeptide(L)'
;MTKESPLGKLIASLQKKILEDGLDKASIEGAIKELENLGYQYNEDRFPPLVGTENFSNNISDSPQDLAEALLWKLGRWKAYKRFCETYAAEQPVPTKTDVVFYAFAMHLRDKNNPIYDQHAIRSLWAVFGKLTADERQKCKSLLFDKKNKWKQSGTGKSAVDCYTIFVKYVNDLIAASGGANKSELDRLLMPLGQAIKESTETYAEFDALCGWPGSG
;
A
#
# COMPACT_ATOMS: atom_id res chain seq x y z
N MET A 1 16.78 -13.77 -2.15
CA MET A 1 16.96 -13.31 -0.74
C MET A 1 16.24 -14.29 0.18
N THR A 2 16.67 -14.48 1.44
CA THR A 2 16.07 -15.46 2.37
C THR A 2 15.62 -14.79 3.66
N LYS A 3 14.82 -15.50 4.47
CA LYS A 3 14.43 -15.11 5.83
C LYS A 3 15.60 -14.68 6.74
N GLU A 4 16.80 -15.21 6.51
CA GLU A 4 18.01 -14.89 7.30
C GLU A 4 18.69 -13.57 6.91
N SER A 5 18.30 -12.99 5.77
CA SER A 5 18.78 -11.65 5.37
C SER A 5 18.32 -10.58 6.35
N PRO A 6 18.97 -9.40 6.40
CA PRO A 6 18.52 -8.29 7.26
C PRO A 6 17.04 -7.92 7.04
N LEU A 7 16.59 -7.85 5.78
CA LEU A 7 15.19 -7.58 5.44
C LEU A 7 14.27 -8.74 5.87
N GLY A 8 14.70 -9.99 5.68
CA GLY A 8 13.95 -11.17 6.12
C GLY A 8 13.77 -11.23 7.65
N LYS A 9 14.80 -10.86 8.40
CA LYS A 9 14.77 -10.77 9.87
C LYS A 9 13.82 -9.67 10.35
N LEU A 10 13.83 -8.51 9.69
CA LEU A 10 12.87 -7.44 9.96
C LEU A 10 11.43 -7.91 9.70
N ILE A 11 11.16 -8.56 8.56
CA ILE A 11 9.84 -9.12 8.24
C ILE A 11 9.42 -10.15 9.30
N ALA A 12 10.30 -11.07 9.69
CA ALA A 12 10.00 -12.07 10.71
C ALA A 12 9.72 -11.44 12.09
N SER A 13 10.46 -10.39 12.45
CA SER A 13 10.24 -9.61 13.68
C SER A 13 8.86 -8.95 13.67
N LEU A 14 8.48 -8.30 12.56
CA LEU A 14 7.17 -7.69 12.38
C LEU A 14 6.04 -8.74 12.43
N GLN A 15 6.20 -9.87 11.74
CA GLN A 15 5.26 -10.98 11.78
C GLN A 15 5.03 -11.45 13.22
N LYS A 16 6.11 -11.64 14.00
CA LYS A 16 6.04 -12.06 15.40
C LYS A 16 5.27 -11.05 16.26
N LYS A 17 5.61 -9.76 16.16
CA LYS A 17 4.93 -8.69 16.91
C LYS A 17 3.44 -8.60 16.60
N ILE A 18 3.07 -8.72 15.33
CA ILE A 18 1.65 -8.73 14.90
C ILE A 18 0.88 -9.93 15.49
N LEU A 19 1.56 -11.06 15.72
CA LEU A 19 0.94 -12.26 16.29
C LEU A 19 0.77 -12.18 17.82
N GLU A 20 1.76 -11.62 18.53
CA GLU A 20 1.90 -11.72 19.99
C GLU A 20 1.38 -10.47 20.73
N ASP A 21 1.83 -9.27 20.34
CA ASP A 21 1.69 -8.05 21.16
C ASP A 21 0.97 -6.89 20.43
N GLY A 22 0.62 -7.09 19.15
CA GLY A 22 0.20 -6.01 18.27
C GLY A 22 1.39 -5.15 17.82
N LEU A 23 1.14 -4.25 16.87
CA LEU A 23 2.19 -3.37 16.35
C LEU A 23 2.06 -1.99 16.99
N ASP A 24 2.62 -1.84 18.19
CA ASP A 24 2.63 -0.56 18.90
C ASP A 24 3.56 0.48 18.24
N LYS A 25 3.44 1.74 18.70
CA LYS A 25 4.19 2.85 18.13
C LYS A 25 5.71 2.64 18.20
N ALA A 26 6.22 2.19 19.34
CA ALA A 26 7.66 1.94 19.53
C ALA A 26 8.19 0.87 18.57
N SER A 27 7.38 -0.16 18.30
CA SER A 27 7.71 -1.21 17.34
C SER A 27 7.75 -0.70 15.91
N ILE A 28 6.82 0.17 15.52
CA ILE A 28 6.81 0.81 14.20
C ILE A 28 8.05 1.68 14.04
N GLU A 29 8.35 2.55 15.01
CA GLU A 29 9.53 3.43 14.97
C GLU A 29 10.85 2.64 14.89
N GLY A 30 10.96 1.54 15.63
CA GLY A 30 12.10 0.63 15.54
C GLY A 30 12.25 0.01 14.14
N ALA A 31 11.15 -0.48 13.57
CA ALA A 31 11.14 -1.07 12.24
C ALA A 31 11.48 -0.05 11.13
N ILE A 32 11.01 1.20 11.25
CA ILE A 32 11.36 2.29 10.33
C ILE A 32 12.87 2.55 10.38
N LYS A 33 13.48 2.66 11.57
CA LYS A 33 14.93 2.85 11.71
C LYS A 33 15.73 1.67 11.13
N GLU A 34 15.24 0.45 11.30
CA GLU A 34 15.86 -0.72 10.68
C GLU A 34 15.81 -0.65 9.15
N LEU A 35 14.69 -0.22 8.55
CA LEU A 35 14.60 0.01 7.10
C LEU A 35 15.55 1.11 6.62
N GLU A 36 15.64 2.20 7.37
CA GLU A 36 16.54 3.32 7.06
C GLU A 36 18.00 2.85 7.02
N ASN A 37 18.41 2.01 7.99
CA ASN A 37 19.74 1.39 8.01
C ASN A 37 19.99 0.46 6.81
N LEU A 38 18.93 -0.09 6.20
CA LEU A 38 19.00 -0.88 4.96
C LEU A 38 18.96 0.00 3.69
N GLY A 39 18.90 1.32 3.84
CA GLY A 39 18.84 2.28 2.73
C GLY A 39 17.42 2.55 2.22
N TYR A 40 16.39 2.11 2.94
CA TYR A 40 14.99 2.31 2.56
C TYR A 40 14.30 3.26 3.53
N GLN A 41 13.83 4.39 3.03
CA GLN A 41 13.14 5.39 3.83
C GLN A 41 11.92 5.90 3.09
N TYR A 42 10.97 6.47 3.84
CA TYR A 42 9.84 7.15 3.25
C TYR A 42 10.34 8.37 2.46
N ASN A 43 10.03 8.39 1.16
CA ASN A 43 10.51 9.44 0.29
C ASN A 43 9.58 10.66 0.37
N GLU A 44 9.86 11.57 1.32
CA GLU A 44 9.07 12.79 1.51
C GLU A 44 9.16 13.75 0.31
N ASP A 45 10.22 13.69 -0.52
CA ASP A 45 10.30 14.49 -1.75
C ASP A 45 9.28 14.03 -2.80
N ARG A 46 9.02 12.71 -2.88
CA ARG A 46 8.04 12.12 -3.80
C ARG A 46 6.63 12.12 -3.23
N PHE A 47 6.51 11.97 -1.92
CA PHE A 47 5.24 11.84 -1.20
C PHE A 47 5.19 12.80 -0.01
N PRO A 48 5.21 14.13 -0.26
CA PRO A 48 5.20 15.09 0.82
C PRO A 48 3.89 15.01 1.61
N PRO A 49 3.93 15.30 2.93
CA PRO A 49 2.71 15.41 3.72
C PRO A 49 1.73 16.43 3.12
N LEU A 50 0.44 16.09 3.13
CA LEU A 50 -0.61 17.00 2.69
C LEU A 50 -0.80 18.09 3.74
N VAL A 51 -0.61 19.35 3.35
CA VAL A 51 -0.77 20.53 4.22
C VAL A 51 -2.23 20.67 4.72
N GLY A 52 -3.19 20.23 3.92
CA GLY A 52 -4.62 20.17 4.28
C GLY A 52 -5.36 19.26 3.30
N THR A 53 -6.47 18.66 3.74
CA THR A 53 -7.22 17.69 2.92
C THR A 53 -8.71 17.99 2.78
N GLU A 54 -9.24 18.99 3.50
CA GLU A 54 -10.69 19.10 3.73
C GLU A 54 -11.45 19.95 2.69
N ASN A 55 -10.77 20.79 1.91
CA ASN A 55 -11.44 21.75 1.02
C ASN A 55 -10.92 21.67 -0.42
N PHE A 56 -11.41 20.68 -1.17
CA PHE A 56 -11.31 20.68 -2.64
C PHE A 56 -12.69 20.96 -3.23
N SER A 57 -12.83 22.07 -3.97
CA SER A 57 -14.05 22.39 -4.71
C SER A 57 -14.14 21.56 -5.98
N ASN A 58 -15.20 20.76 -6.13
CA ASN A 58 -15.39 19.87 -7.27
C ASN A 58 -15.98 20.57 -8.51
N ASN A 59 -15.39 21.68 -8.94
CA ASN A 59 -15.77 22.33 -10.19
C ASN A 59 -15.12 21.59 -11.37
N ILE A 60 -15.67 20.44 -11.73
CA ILE A 60 -15.20 19.67 -12.89
C ILE A 60 -15.65 20.39 -14.16
N SER A 61 -14.73 21.14 -14.75
CA SER A 61 -14.87 21.69 -16.10
C SER A 61 -14.42 20.66 -17.14
N ASP A 62 -14.91 20.75 -18.36
CA ASP A 62 -14.40 19.93 -19.47
C ASP A 62 -12.97 20.32 -19.88
N SER A 63 -12.51 21.51 -19.47
CA SER A 63 -11.19 22.06 -19.75
C SER A 63 -10.44 22.43 -18.48
N PRO A 64 -9.09 22.35 -18.46
CA PRO A 64 -8.27 22.76 -17.31
C PRO A 64 -8.56 24.19 -16.84
N GLN A 65 -8.72 24.40 -15.54
CA GLN A 65 -9.02 25.69 -14.91
C GLN A 65 -7.82 26.29 -14.17
N ASP A 66 -6.86 25.48 -13.77
CA ASP A 66 -5.66 25.92 -13.06
C ASP A 66 -4.37 25.31 -13.64
N LEU A 67 -3.24 25.75 -13.09
CA LEU A 67 -1.91 25.32 -13.53
C LEU A 67 -1.68 23.81 -13.34
N ALA A 68 -2.21 23.22 -12.26
CA ALA A 68 -2.05 21.81 -11.97
C ALA A 68 -2.88 20.95 -12.94
N GLU A 69 -4.13 21.34 -13.18
CA GLU A 69 -5.00 20.75 -14.18
C GLU A 69 -4.40 20.83 -15.59
N ALA A 70 -3.83 21.99 -15.96
CA ALA A 70 -3.22 22.19 -17.27
C ALA A 70 -1.98 21.29 -17.46
N LEU A 71 -1.18 21.11 -16.41
CA LEU A 71 -0.04 20.19 -16.41
C LEU A 71 -0.52 18.74 -16.58
N LEU A 72 -1.51 18.30 -15.80
CA LEU A 72 -2.08 16.95 -15.92
C LEU A 72 -2.68 16.71 -17.31
N TRP A 73 -3.34 17.71 -17.89
CA TRP A 73 -3.81 17.67 -19.27
C TRP A 73 -2.65 17.51 -20.26
N LYS A 74 -1.60 18.32 -20.13
CA LYS A 74 -0.40 18.23 -20.99
C LYS A 74 0.30 16.87 -20.89
N LEU A 75 0.28 16.25 -19.72
CA LEU A 75 0.83 14.90 -19.46
C LEU A 75 -0.12 13.76 -19.93
N GLY A 76 -1.26 14.08 -20.55
CA GLY A 76 -2.25 13.09 -20.99
C GLY A 76 -2.95 12.38 -19.82
N ARG A 77 -2.96 12.97 -18.63
CA ARG A 77 -3.59 12.45 -17.41
C ARG A 77 -4.96 13.07 -17.12
N TRP A 78 -5.50 13.89 -18.04
CA TRP A 78 -6.79 14.58 -17.88
C TRP A 78 -7.95 13.65 -17.51
N LYS A 79 -8.08 12.51 -18.21
CA LYS A 79 -9.15 11.54 -17.95
C LYS A 79 -9.05 10.90 -16.55
N ALA A 80 -7.82 10.62 -16.10
CA ALA A 80 -7.60 10.07 -14.76
C ALA A 80 -7.92 11.12 -13.69
N TYR A 81 -7.53 12.38 -13.93
CA TYR A 81 -7.88 13.51 -13.07
C TYR A 81 -9.39 13.68 -12.93
N LYS A 82 -10.15 13.76 -14.05
CA LYS A 82 -11.61 13.91 -13.99
C LYS A 82 -12.29 12.80 -13.17
N ARG A 83 -11.89 11.53 -13.40
CA ARG A 83 -12.38 10.38 -12.61
C ARG A 83 -12.04 10.48 -11.14
N PHE A 84 -10.83 10.94 -10.82
CA PHE A 84 -10.40 11.14 -9.45
C PHE A 84 -11.27 12.19 -8.75
N CYS A 85 -11.51 13.33 -9.40
CA CYS A 85 -12.40 14.38 -8.90
C CYS A 85 -13.85 13.88 -8.73
N GLU A 86 -14.40 13.14 -9.69
CA GLU A 86 -15.75 12.52 -9.58
C GLU A 86 -15.84 11.59 -8.35
N THR A 87 -14.78 10.81 -8.11
CA THR A 87 -14.69 9.89 -6.98
C THR A 87 -14.52 10.60 -5.64
N TYR A 88 -13.80 11.72 -5.63
CA TYR A 88 -13.66 12.56 -4.45
C TYR A 88 -14.97 13.29 -4.14
N ALA A 89 -15.67 13.78 -5.16
CA ALA A 89 -16.87 14.60 -5.01
C ALA A 89 -18.08 13.86 -4.45
N ALA A 90 -18.26 12.62 -4.87
CA ALA A 90 -19.39 11.80 -4.49
C ALA A 90 -18.89 10.57 -3.73
N GLU A 91 -19.65 10.11 -2.74
CA GLU A 91 -19.47 8.75 -2.20
C GLU A 91 -19.86 7.76 -3.30
N GLN A 92 -18.92 7.50 -4.19
CA GLN A 92 -19.07 6.49 -5.23
C GLN A 92 -18.83 5.11 -4.61
N PRO A 93 -19.52 4.06 -5.09
CA PRO A 93 -19.19 2.70 -4.70
C PRO A 93 -17.76 2.36 -5.13
N VAL A 94 -17.12 1.44 -4.39
CA VAL A 94 -15.79 0.92 -4.74
C VAL A 94 -15.78 0.47 -6.21
N PRO A 95 -14.81 0.91 -7.04
CA PRO A 95 -14.75 0.54 -8.45
C PRO A 95 -14.71 -0.97 -8.62
N THR A 96 -15.35 -1.48 -9.67
CA THR A 96 -15.48 -2.93 -9.88
C THR A 96 -14.31 -3.56 -10.65
N LYS A 97 -13.47 -2.77 -11.34
CA LYS A 97 -12.41 -3.30 -12.22
C LYS A 97 -11.13 -2.45 -12.33
N THR A 98 -11.23 -1.13 -12.43
CA THR A 98 -10.08 -0.22 -12.64
C THR A 98 -10.09 0.89 -11.60
N ASP A 99 -8.97 1.61 -11.50
CA ASP A 99 -8.87 2.87 -10.75
C ASP A 99 -9.00 2.76 -9.22
N VAL A 100 -8.88 1.55 -8.65
CA VAL A 100 -8.97 1.30 -7.20
C VAL A 100 -7.95 2.11 -6.40
N VAL A 101 -6.73 2.28 -6.91
CA VAL A 101 -5.69 3.11 -6.25
C VAL A 101 -6.13 4.58 -6.18
N PHE A 102 -6.68 5.11 -7.27
CA PHE A 102 -7.20 6.49 -7.29
C PHE A 102 -8.44 6.65 -6.40
N TYR A 103 -9.31 5.64 -6.38
CA TYR A 103 -10.44 5.61 -5.45
C TYR A 103 -10.00 5.61 -4.00
N ALA A 104 -9.09 4.70 -3.62
CA ALA A 104 -8.58 4.61 -2.27
C ALA A 104 -7.89 5.91 -1.85
N PHE A 105 -7.14 6.54 -2.76
CA PHE A 105 -6.52 7.83 -2.50
C PHE A 105 -7.56 8.94 -2.33
N ALA A 106 -8.63 8.98 -3.14
CA ALA A 106 -9.71 9.94 -2.96
C ALA A 106 -10.40 9.76 -1.59
N MET A 107 -10.62 8.51 -1.14
CA MET A 107 -11.17 8.24 0.19
C MET A 107 -10.21 8.68 1.32
N HIS A 108 -8.89 8.50 1.14
CA HIS A 108 -7.88 9.02 2.07
C HIS A 108 -7.90 10.55 2.16
N LEU A 109 -8.07 11.27 1.06
CA LEU A 109 -8.18 12.73 1.10
C LEU A 109 -9.42 13.20 1.86
N ARG A 110 -10.56 12.52 1.67
CA ARG A 110 -11.81 12.89 2.35
C ARG A 110 -11.78 12.61 3.85
N ASP A 111 -11.14 11.52 4.24
CA ASP A 111 -10.97 11.14 5.63
C ASP A 111 -9.56 10.56 5.80
N LYS A 112 -8.71 11.30 6.53
CA LYS A 112 -7.32 10.93 6.82
C LYS A 112 -7.22 9.63 7.61
N ASN A 113 -8.33 9.15 8.18
CA ASN A 113 -8.40 7.83 8.79
C ASN A 113 -8.53 6.71 7.76
N ASN A 114 -8.67 6.94 6.46
CA ASN A 114 -8.50 5.87 5.48
C ASN A 114 -7.00 5.64 5.22
N PRO A 115 -6.50 4.41 5.14
CA PRO A 115 -5.07 4.17 4.91
C PRO A 115 -4.68 4.40 3.44
N ILE A 116 -3.42 4.78 3.19
CA ILE A 116 -2.91 4.93 1.82
C ILE A 116 -2.73 3.54 1.19
N TYR A 117 -3.45 3.30 0.09
CA TYR A 117 -3.38 2.03 -0.64
C TYR A 117 -2.61 2.20 -1.95
N ASP A 118 -1.51 1.45 -2.07
CA ASP A 118 -0.81 1.25 -3.33
C ASP A 118 -0.24 -0.19 -3.41
N GLN A 119 0.53 -0.47 -4.46
CA GLN A 119 1.13 -1.79 -4.62
C GLN A 119 2.26 -2.08 -3.62
N HIS A 120 2.96 -1.08 -3.10
CA HIS A 120 4.01 -1.28 -2.10
C HIS A 120 3.38 -1.59 -0.75
N ALA A 121 2.34 -0.87 -0.36
CA ALA A 121 1.58 -1.09 0.85
C ALA A 121 0.98 -2.51 0.91
N ILE A 122 0.36 -2.99 -0.18
CA ILE A 122 -0.14 -4.37 -0.23
C ILE A 122 0.97 -5.42 -0.28
N ARG A 123 2.15 -5.15 -0.89
CA ARG A 123 3.30 -6.07 -0.83
C ARG A 123 3.76 -6.25 0.62
N SER A 124 3.92 -5.16 1.35
CA SER A 124 4.30 -5.16 2.76
C SER A 124 3.29 -5.88 3.62
N LEU A 125 2.00 -5.53 3.45
CA LEU A 125 0.92 -6.19 4.15
C LEU A 125 0.93 -7.69 3.86
N TRP A 126 1.08 -8.09 2.61
CA TRP A 126 1.17 -9.51 2.31
C TRP A 126 2.34 -10.17 3.04
N ALA A 127 3.54 -9.57 3.02
CA ALA A 127 4.74 -10.10 3.66
C ALA A 127 4.62 -10.28 5.18
N VAL A 128 4.08 -9.28 5.89
CA VAL A 128 4.09 -9.26 7.36
C VAL A 128 2.84 -9.90 7.98
N PHE A 129 1.77 -10.13 7.20
CA PHE A 129 0.54 -10.76 7.69
C PHE A 129 0.54 -12.27 7.45
N GLY A 130 1.05 -13.01 8.43
CA GLY A 130 1.01 -14.47 8.43
C GLY A 130 -0.41 -15.06 8.37
N LYS A 131 -1.43 -14.34 8.88
CA LYS A 131 -2.83 -14.78 9.01
C LYS A 131 -3.69 -14.63 7.75
N LEU A 132 -3.13 -14.18 6.62
CA LEU A 132 -3.86 -14.17 5.35
C LEU A 132 -4.26 -15.60 4.96
N THR A 133 -5.53 -15.78 4.61
CA THR A 133 -6.06 -17.05 4.11
C THR A 133 -5.42 -17.42 2.77
N ALA A 134 -5.49 -18.70 2.39
CA ALA A 134 -4.97 -19.15 1.09
C ALA A 134 -5.60 -18.40 -0.10
N ASP A 135 -6.90 -18.08 -0.02
CA ASP A 135 -7.60 -17.30 -1.05
C ASP A 135 -7.11 -15.85 -1.11
N GLU A 136 -6.95 -15.18 0.03
CA GLU A 136 -6.41 -13.81 0.08
C GLU A 136 -4.97 -13.74 -0.43
N ARG A 137 -4.13 -14.73 -0.10
CA ARG A 137 -2.77 -14.86 -0.64
C ARG A 137 -2.79 -15.04 -2.15
N GLN A 138 -3.70 -15.85 -2.68
CA GLN A 138 -3.84 -16.05 -4.11
C GLN A 138 -4.32 -14.77 -4.84
N LYS A 139 -5.18 -13.97 -4.22
CA LYS A 139 -5.58 -12.65 -4.72
C LYS A 139 -4.41 -11.67 -4.75
N CYS A 140 -3.61 -11.61 -3.68
CA CYS A 140 -2.39 -10.79 -3.62
C CYS A 140 -1.39 -11.21 -4.71
N LYS A 141 -1.16 -12.53 -4.85
CA LYS A 141 -0.31 -13.09 -5.92
C LYS A 141 -0.83 -12.69 -7.30
N SER A 142 -2.12 -12.83 -7.54
CA SER A 142 -2.74 -12.48 -8.82
C SER A 142 -2.64 -11.00 -9.13
N LEU A 143 -2.69 -10.13 -8.12
CA LEU A 143 -2.50 -8.68 -8.29
C LEU A 143 -1.05 -8.32 -8.60
N LEU A 144 -0.10 -8.92 -7.89
CA LEU A 144 1.28 -8.45 -7.82
C LEU A 144 2.25 -9.21 -8.75
N PHE A 145 1.96 -10.45 -9.09
CA PHE A 145 2.79 -11.29 -9.95
C PHE A 145 2.11 -11.58 -11.30
N ASP A 146 2.91 -11.69 -12.34
CA ASP A 146 2.49 -12.11 -13.67
C ASP A 146 2.42 -13.64 -13.80
N LYS A 147 2.02 -14.15 -14.98
CA LYS A 147 1.94 -15.59 -15.24
C LYS A 147 3.30 -16.30 -15.20
N LYS A 148 4.40 -15.54 -15.26
CA LYS A 148 5.78 -16.03 -15.14
C LYS A 148 6.30 -15.90 -13.70
N ASN A 149 5.42 -15.58 -12.74
CA ASN A 149 5.76 -15.34 -11.34
C ASN A 149 6.78 -14.21 -11.14
N LYS A 150 6.79 -13.18 -12.01
CA LYS A 150 7.58 -11.95 -11.84
C LYS A 150 6.71 -10.79 -11.41
N TRP A 151 7.29 -9.81 -10.70
CA TRP A 151 6.55 -8.62 -10.29
C TRP A 151 5.92 -7.90 -11.50
N LYS A 152 4.63 -7.58 -11.39
CA LYS A 152 3.96 -6.71 -12.34
C LYS A 152 4.41 -5.27 -12.17
N GLN A 153 4.46 -4.56 -13.30
CA GLN A 153 4.63 -3.11 -13.30
C GLN A 153 3.40 -2.40 -12.71
N SER A 154 2.20 -2.92 -13.01
CA SER A 154 0.95 -2.39 -12.48
C SER A 154 -0.03 -3.51 -12.07
N GLY A 155 -0.61 -3.40 -10.88
CA GLY A 155 -1.74 -4.21 -10.44
C GLY A 155 -3.06 -3.61 -10.93
N THR A 156 -3.88 -4.39 -11.64
CA THR A 156 -5.16 -3.96 -12.22
C THR A 156 -6.18 -5.11 -12.20
N GLY A 157 -7.47 -4.79 -12.41
CA GLY A 157 -8.53 -5.79 -12.54
C GLY A 157 -9.19 -6.17 -11.22
N LYS A 158 -9.99 -7.25 -11.21
CA LYS A 158 -10.77 -7.70 -10.04
C LYS A 158 -9.90 -7.89 -8.78
N SER A 159 -8.69 -8.43 -8.94
CA SER A 159 -7.76 -8.62 -7.82
C SER A 159 -7.33 -7.31 -7.16
N ALA A 160 -7.39 -6.16 -7.85
CA ALA A 160 -7.09 -4.86 -7.24
C ALA A 160 -8.17 -4.45 -6.24
N VAL A 161 -9.44 -4.70 -6.57
CA VAL A 161 -10.59 -4.45 -5.67
C VAL A 161 -10.49 -5.35 -4.46
N ASP A 162 -10.32 -6.65 -4.70
CA ASP A 162 -10.22 -7.64 -3.62
C ASP A 162 -9.06 -7.31 -2.67
N CYS A 163 -7.89 -6.93 -3.21
CA CYS A 163 -6.73 -6.59 -2.40
C CYS A 163 -6.89 -5.26 -1.65
N TYR A 164 -7.64 -4.29 -2.18
CA TYR A 164 -7.98 -3.08 -1.42
C TYR A 164 -8.87 -3.41 -0.22
N THR A 165 -9.89 -4.25 -0.39
CA THR A 165 -10.74 -4.70 0.71
C THR A 165 -9.93 -5.47 1.76
N ILE A 166 -9.03 -6.37 1.33
CA ILE A 166 -8.08 -7.07 2.22
C ILE A 166 -7.23 -6.04 2.97
N PHE A 167 -6.63 -5.09 2.26
CA PHE A 167 -5.76 -4.08 2.85
C PHE A 167 -6.47 -3.27 3.95
N VAL A 168 -7.63 -2.70 3.65
CA VAL A 168 -8.40 -1.89 4.59
C VAL A 168 -8.76 -2.70 5.84
N LYS A 169 -9.22 -3.95 5.67
CA LYS A 169 -9.53 -4.84 6.79
C LYS A 169 -8.32 -5.02 7.71
N TYR A 170 -7.20 -5.49 7.19
CA TYR A 170 -6.03 -5.83 8.01
C TYR A 170 -5.34 -4.61 8.61
N VAL A 171 -5.35 -3.46 7.92
CA VAL A 171 -4.86 -2.20 8.51
C VAL A 171 -5.76 -1.73 9.65
N ASN A 172 -7.09 -1.83 9.51
CA ASN A 172 -7.99 -1.48 10.61
C ASN A 172 -7.81 -2.42 11.81
N ASP A 173 -7.69 -3.72 11.56
CA ASP A 173 -7.44 -4.71 12.60
C ASP A 173 -6.12 -4.43 13.35
N LEU A 174 -5.06 -4.04 12.63
CA LEU A 174 -3.79 -3.61 13.24
C LEU A 174 -3.96 -2.43 14.17
N ILE A 175 -4.60 -1.37 13.67
CA ILE A 175 -4.72 -0.12 14.42
C ILE A 175 -5.59 -0.35 15.66
N ALA A 176 -6.66 -1.13 15.54
CA ALA A 176 -7.51 -1.52 16.67
C ALA A 176 -6.75 -2.35 17.70
N ALA A 177 -5.84 -3.22 17.26
CA ALA A 177 -4.98 -4.01 18.14
C ALA A 177 -3.74 -3.25 18.64
N SER A 178 -3.43 -2.08 18.07
CA SER A 178 -2.22 -1.34 18.41
C SER A 178 -2.37 -0.60 19.73
N GLY A 179 -1.32 -0.60 20.54
CA GLY A 179 -1.22 0.21 21.77
C GLY A 179 -1.03 1.71 21.53
N GLY A 180 -1.56 2.26 20.42
CA GLY A 180 -1.47 3.70 20.10
C GLY A 180 -0.77 4.05 18.78
N ALA A 181 -0.57 3.09 17.87
CA ALA A 181 -0.10 3.41 16.51
C ALA A 181 -1.24 4.01 15.68
N ASN A 182 -0.91 4.95 14.80
CA ASN A 182 -1.87 5.52 13.85
C ASN A 182 -1.59 5.07 12.40
N LYS A 183 -2.56 5.29 11.52
CA LYS A 183 -2.47 4.87 10.10
C LYS A 183 -1.34 5.57 9.34
N SER A 184 -1.01 6.82 9.69
CA SER A 184 0.10 7.55 9.08
C SER A 184 1.47 6.94 9.43
N GLU A 185 1.66 6.54 10.69
CA GLU A 185 2.85 5.82 11.14
C GLU A 185 2.99 4.47 10.43
N LEU A 186 1.87 3.76 10.27
CA LEU A 186 1.84 2.50 9.54
C LEU A 186 2.17 2.70 8.05
N ASP A 187 1.63 3.73 7.39
CA ASP A 187 1.92 4.03 5.99
C ASP A 187 3.42 4.35 5.78
N ARG A 188 4.03 5.09 6.72
CA ARG A 188 5.49 5.37 6.73
C ARG A 188 6.35 4.12 6.88
N LEU A 189 5.82 3.04 7.45
CA LEU A 189 6.48 1.74 7.50
C LEU A 189 6.20 0.89 6.25
N LEU A 190 4.93 0.76 5.86
CA LEU A 190 4.50 -0.17 4.82
C LEU A 190 5.01 0.25 3.43
N MET A 191 5.07 1.54 3.12
CA MET A 191 5.57 1.97 1.80
C MET A 191 7.06 1.61 1.58
N PRO A 192 8.00 2.03 2.45
CA PRO A 192 9.42 1.70 2.27
C PRO A 192 9.69 0.20 2.36
N LEU A 193 9.01 -0.53 3.25
CA LEU A 193 9.12 -1.98 3.33
C LEU A 193 8.74 -2.64 2.00
N GLY A 194 7.69 -2.13 1.35
CA GLY A 194 7.15 -2.70 0.13
C GLY A 194 8.02 -2.39 -1.08
N GLN A 195 8.74 -1.27 -1.01
CA GLN A 195 9.82 -0.94 -1.94
C GLN A 195 11.02 -1.88 -1.73
N ALA A 196 11.47 -2.03 -0.47
CA ALA A 196 12.58 -2.91 -0.12
C ALA A 196 12.36 -4.34 -0.60
N ILE A 197 11.16 -4.90 -0.37
CA ILE A 197 10.77 -6.22 -0.85
C ILE A 197 10.87 -6.32 -2.38
N LYS A 198 10.32 -5.34 -3.10
CA LYS A 198 10.29 -5.33 -4.57
C LYS A 198 11.69 -5.24 -5.16
N GLU A 199 12.57 -4.45 -4.57
CA GLU A 199 13.95 -4.27 -5.04
C GLU A 199 14.85 -5.46 -4.66
N SER A 200 14.48 -6.20 -3.61
CA SER A 200 15.25 -7.32 -3.08
C SER A 200 14.85 -8.70 -3.65
N THR A 201 13.77 -8.76 -4.42
CA THR A 201 13.21 -10.00 -4.97
C THR A 201 12.70 -9.77 -6.38
N GLU A 202 12.85 -10.74 -7.27
CA GLU A 202 12.32 -10.67 -8.64
C GLU A 202 11.13 -11.61 -8.86
N THR A 203 11.16 -12.76 -8.19
CA THR A 203 10.21 -13.86 -8.40
C THR A 203 9.36 -14.16 -7.17
N TYR A 204 8.21 -14.81 -7.39
CA TYR A 204 7.37 -15.30 -6.31
C TYR A 204 8.13 -16.23 -5.35
N ALA A 205 9.00 -17.10 -5.87
CA ALA A 205 9.79 -18.02 -5.06
C ALA A 205 10.76 -17.28 -4.11
N GLU A 206 11.41 -16.23 -4.60
CA GLU A 206 12.30 -15.40 -3.77
C GLU A 206 11.54 -14.60 -2.73
N PHE A 207 10.38 -14.05 -3.10
CA PHE A 207 9.48 -13.35 -2.18
C PHE A 207 8.98 -14.29 -1.08
N ASP A 208 8.58 -15.50 -1.46
CA ASP A 208 8.10 -16.50 -0.52
C ASP A 208 9.21 -16.95 0.45
N ALA A 209 10.42 -17.23 -0.07
CA ALA A 209 11.60 -17.56 0.73
C ALA A 209 12.04 -16.41 1.66
N LEU A 210 11.85 -15.16 1.25
CA LEU A 210 12.09 -13.97 2.08
C LEU A 210 11.08 -13.91 3.25
N CYS A 211 9.81 -14.17 2.97
CA CYS A 211 8.72 -14.13 3.96
C CYS A 211 8.76 -15.32 4.93
N GLY A 212 9.36 -16.44 4.52
CA GLY A 212 9.56 -17.61 5.37
C GLY A 212 8.25 -18.30 5.78
N TRP A 213 7.26 -18.35 4.89
CA TRP A 213 5.98 -19.00 5.16
C TRP A 213 6.11 -20.53 5.15
N PRO A 214 5.36 -21.23 6.01
CA PRO A 214 5.38 -22.69 6.03
C PRO A 214 4.70 -23.26 4.77
N GLY A 215 5.43 -24.04 3.97
CA GLY A 215 4.88 -24.82 2.85
C GLY A 215 5.49 -24.59 1.46
N SER A 216 6.67 -23.98 1.37
CA SER A 216 7.22 -23.46 0.09
C SER A 216 8.51 -24.12 -0.38
N GLY A 217 8.82 -25.30 0.17
CA GLY A 217 9.90 -26.17 -0.30
C GLY A 217 9.55 -26.85 -1.61
#